data_AF-A0A5C9BG93-F1
#
_entry.id   AF-A0A5C9BG93-F1
#
_cell.length_a   1.000
_cell.length_b   1.000
_cell.length_c   1.000
_cell.angle_alpha   90.00
_cell.angle_beta   90.00
_cell.angle_gamma   90.00
#
_symmetry.space_group_name_H-M   'P 1'
#
loop_
_entity.id
_entity.type
_entity.pdbx_description
1 polymer ?
#
loop_
_entity_poly.entity_id
_entity_poly.type
_entity_poly.pdbx_seq_one_letter_code
_entity_poly.pdbx_strand_id
1 'polypeptide(L)'
;MLQQDAQIINKLGLHARASARLTQLASKYPCEVWLSRAGKRVNAKSIMGVMMLAAARGSTIAIETSGEQEQEAMGAILALINNYFGEGE
;
A
#
# COMPACT_ATOMS: atom_id res chain seq x y z
N MET A 1 -11.99 2.91 -11.58
CA MET A 1 -11.79 2.31 -10.24
C MET A 1 -11.21 0.93 -10.43
N LEU A 2 -10.06 0.66 -9.82
CA LEU A 2 -9.40 -0.64 -9.79
C LEU A 2 -9.31 -1.18 -8.38
N GLN A 3 -9.31 -2.50 -8.24
CA GLN A 3 -9.07 -3.18 -6.98
C GLN A 3 -8.20 -4.41 -7.23
N GLN A 4 -7.12 -4.56 -6.45
CA GLN A 4 -6.24 -5.73 -6.51
C GLN A 4 -5.73 -6.10 -5.11
N ASP A 5 -5.57 -7.40 -4.89
CA ASP A 5 -5.00 -7.93 -3.67
C ASP A 5 -3.48 -8.07 -3.80
N ALA A 6 -2.75 -7.76 -2.72
CA ALA A 6 -1.31 -7.91 -2.65
C ALA A 6 -0.89 -8.51 -1.31
N GLN A 7 0.06 -9.45 -1.35
CA GLN A 7 0.67 -10.00 -0.14
C GLN A 7 1.82 -9.13 0.32
N ILE A 8 1.85 -8.79 1.61
CA ILE A 8 2.97 -8.10 2.24
C ILE A 8 4.09 -9.12 2.47
N ILE A 9 5.18 -9.00 1.73
CA ILE A 9 6.25 -10.00 1.70
C ILE A 9 7.52 -9.59 2.47
N ASN A 10 7.71 -8.29 2.73
CA ASN A 10 8.86 -7.79 3.47
C ASN A 10 8.85 -8.23 4.94
N LYS A 11 10.03 -8.40 5.51
CA LYS A 11 10.24 -9.02 6.84
C LYS A 11 9.41 -8.43 7.97
N LEU A 12 9.36 -7.10 8.07
CA LEU A 12 8.69 -6.38 9.17
C LEU A 12 7.25 -5.97 8.83
N GLY A 13 6.77 -6.26 7.62
CA GLY A 13 5.48 -5.79 7.13
C GLY A 13 5.37 -4.27 7.01
N LEU A 14 4.16 -3.72 7.17
CA LEU A 14 3.88 -2.27 7.14
C LEU A 14 4.29 -1.56 8.45
N HIS A 15 5.58 -1.64 8.77
CA HIS A 15 6.21 -0.83 9.82
C HIS A 15 6.49 0.60 9.32
N ALA A 16 7.13 1.45 10.14
CA ALA A 16 7.29 2.88 9.86
C ALA A 16 7.94 3.20 8.50
N ARG A 17 9.03 2.52 8.13
CA ARG A 17 9.76 2.78 6.87
C ARG A 17 8.95 2.34 5.65
N ALA A 18 8.45 1.11 5.63
CA ALA A 18 7.60 0.61 4.55
C ALA A 18 6.34 1.47 4.38
N SER A 19 5.70 1.86 5.49
CA SER A 19 4.52 2.73 5.49
C SER A 19 4.83 4.12 4.93
N ALA A 20 5.98 4.72 5.30
CA ALA A 20 6.42 6.00 4.75
C ALA A 20 6.65 5.92 3.23
N ARG A 21 7.33 4.86 2.74
CA ARG A 21 7.55 4.66 1.30
C ARG A 21 6.25 4.49 0.53
N LEU A 22 5.32 3.68 1.04
CA LEU A 22 4.00 3.51 0.44
C LEU A 22 3.24 4.84 0.42
N THR A 23 3.20 5.54 1.55
CA THR A 23 2.50 6.83 1.67
C THR A 23 3.05 7.88 0.73
N GLN A 24 4.38 7.96 0.63
CA GLN A 24 5.06 8.91 -0.24
C GLN A 24 4.83 8.58 -1.72
N LEU A 25 4.76 7.30 -2.07
CA LEU A 25 4.44 6.87 -3.44
C LEU A 25 2.99 7.17 -3.79
N ALA A 26 2.03 6.74 -2.95
CA ALA A 26 0.61 6.97 -3.16
C ALA A 26 0.28 8.46 -3.30
N SER A 27 0.96 9.32 -2.53
CA SER A 27 0.77 10.77 -2.56
C SER A 27 1.22 11.45 -3.87
N LYS A 28 2.00 10.77 -4.73
CA LYS A 28 2.43 11.32 -6.03
C LYS A 28 1.33 11.31 -7.09
N TYR A 29 0.29 10.50 -6.90
CA TYR A 29 -0.74 10.27 -7.92
C TYR A 29 -2.00 11.11 -7.65
N PRO A 30 -2.62 11.68 -8.69
CA PRO A 30 -3.87 12.45 -8.61
C PRO A 30 -5.14 11.56 -8.50
N CYS A 31 -5.05 10.42 -7.82
CA CYS A 31 -6.19 9.56 -7.51
C CYS A 31 -6.30 9.28 -6.02
N GLU A 32 -7.48 8.80 -5.59
CA GLU A 32 -7.61 8.18 -4.28
C GLU A 32 -6.94 6.82 -4.26
N VAL A 33 -6.30 6.49 -3.14
CA VAL A 33 -5.66 5.19 -2.91
C VAL A 33 -6.07 4.71 -1.53
N TRP A 34 -6.77 3.58 -1.47
CA TRP A 34 -7.26 2.97 -0.24
C TRP A 34 -6.63 1.61 -0.04
N LEU A 35 -6.29 1.29 1.21
CA LEU A 35 -5.85 -0.04 1.62
C LEU A 35 -6.88 -0.62 2.57
N SER A 36 -7.20 -1.91 2.44
CA SER A 36 -8.07 -2.59 3.38
C SER A 36 -7.57 -3.97 3.79
N ARG A 37 -7.84 -4.31 5.06
CA ARG A 37 -7.50 -5.60 5.68
C ARG A 37 -8.33 -5.79 6.94
N ALA A 38 -8.85 -7.00 7.14
CA ALA A 38 -9.57 -7.39 8.36
C ALA A 38 -10.67 -6.39 8.78
N GLY A 39 -11.48 -5.93 7.82
CA GLY A 39 -12.57 -4.98 8.05
C GLY A 39 -12.14 -3.53 8.29
N LYS A 40 -10.84 -3.22 8.30
CA LYS A 40 -10.32 -1.84 8.35
C LYS A 40 -10.00 -1.36 6.94
N ARG A 41 -10.38 -0.13 6.63
CA ARG A 41 -10.04 0.59 5.39
C ARG A 41 -9.35 1.90 5.76
N VAL A 42 -8.22 2.18 5.15
CA VAL A 42 -7.37 3.35 5.46
C VAL A 42 -6.92 4.04 4.18
N ASN A 43 -6.74 5.35 4.25
CA ASN A 43 -6.18 6.12 3.13
C ASN A 43 -4.67 5.87 3.05
N ALA A 44 -4.20 5.38 1.90
CA ALA A 44 -2.80 5.07 1.67
C ALA A 44 -1.89 6.31 1.71
N LYS A 45 -2.46 7.52 1.56
CA LYS A 45 -1.76 8.81 1.68
C LYS A 45 -1.61 9.29 3.12
N SER A 46 -2.11 8.54 4.11
CA SER A 46 -1.92 8.83 5.54
C SER A 46 -1.04 7.77 6.19
N ILE A 47 0.20 8.14 6.55
CA ILE A 47 1.16 7.23 7.17
C ILE A 47 0.62 6.59 8.46
N MET A 48 -0.10 7.36 9.28
CA MET A 48 -0.72 6.84 10.50
C MET A 48 -1.78 5.79 10.19
N GLY A 49 -2.60 6.01 9.15
CA GLY A 49 -3.58 5.02 8.69
C GLY A 49 -2.93 3.72 8.22
N VAL A 50 -1.89 3.84 7.39
CA VAL A 50 -1.15 2.67 6.87
C VAL A 50 -0.50 1.87 8.01
N MET A 51 0.13 2.53 8.98
CA MET A 51 0.71 1.85 10.14
C MET A 51 -0.35 1.15 11.01
N MET A 52 -1.52 1.77 11.20
CA MET A 52 -2.63 1.19 11.96
C MET A 52 -3.32 0.01 11.28
N LEU A 53 -3.08 -0.20 9.98
CA LEU A 53 -3.56 -1.39 9.26
C LEU A 53 -2.88 -2.67 9.80
N ALA A 54 -1.71 -2.53 10.42
CA ALA A 54 -0.96 -3.60 11.10
C ALA A 54 -0.79 -4.85 10.23
N ALA A 55 -0.46 -4.66 8.94
CA ALA A 55 -0.23 -5.75 8.01
C ALA A 55 1.19 -6.29 8.19
N ALA A 56 1.31 -7.39 8.93
CA ALA A 56 2.55 -8.14 9.09
C ALA A 56 2.87 -8.95 7.81
N ARG A 57 4.10 -9.43 7.69
CA ARG A 57 4.51 -10.35 6.62
C ARG A 57 3.52 -11.51 6.48
N GLY A 58 3.20 -11.85 5.23
CA GLY A 58 2.23 -12.89 4.87
C GLY A 58 0.79 -12.40 4.84
N SER A 59 0.48 -11.20 5.36
CA SER A 59 -0.86 -10.62 5.27
C SER A 59 -1.18 -10.23 3.83
N THR A 60 -2.40 -10.52 3.39
CA THR A 60 -2.98 -9.93 2.18
C THR A 60 -3.68 -8.63 2.53
N ILE A 61 -3.45 -7.60 1.72
CA ILE A 61 -4.19 -6.34 1.74
C ILE A 61 -4.89 -6.16 0.39
N ALA A 62 -6.09 -5.58 0.41
CA ALA A 62 -6.74 -5.11 -0.81
C ALA A 62 -6.35 -3.65 -1.03
N ILE A 63 -5.96 -3.33 -2.27
CA ILE A 63 -5.61 -1.99 -2.72
C ILE A 63 -6.70 -1.55 -3.68
N GLU A 64 -7.23 -0.35 -3.46
CA GLU A 64 -8.19 0.29 -4.37
C GLU A 64 -7.61 1.60 -4.86
N THR A 65 -7.66 1.83 -6.18
CA THR A 65 -7.31 3.12 -6.79
C THR A 65 -8.51 3.67 -7.56
N SER A 66 -8.76 4.97 -7.41
CA SER A 66 -9.91 5.63 -8.05
C SER A 66 -9.57 7.06 -8.46
N GLY A 67 -9.63 7.35 -9.75
CA GLY A 67 -9.42 8.69 -10.30
C GLY A 67 -8.34 8.75 -11.38
N GLU A 68 -7.74 9.92 -11.54
CA GLU A 68 -6.73 10.14 -12.57
C GLU A 68 -5.44 9.38 -12.26
N GLN A 69 -4.87 8.71 -13.27
CA GLN A 69 -3.70 7.83 -13.14
C GLN A 69 -3.89 6.64 -12.17
N GLU A 70 -5.12 6.14 -12.03
CA GLU A 70 -5.41 5.01 -11.13
C GLU A 70 -4.68 3.71 -11.51
N GLN A 71 -4.43 3.49 -12.81
CA GLN A 71 -3.71 2.33 -13.34
C GLN A 71 -2.21 2.41 -13.00
N GLU A 72 -1.61 3.56 -13.22
CA GLU A 72 -0.20 3.83 -12.93
C GLU A 72 0.06 3.79 -11.43
N ALA A 73 -0.84 4.36 -10.63
CA ALA A 73 -0.78 4.30 -9.17
C ALA A 73 -0.82 2.84 -8.67
N MET A 74 -1.77 2.04 -9.18
CA MET A 74 -1.89 0.63 -8.83
C MET A 74 -0.60 -0.14 -9.18
N GLY A 75 -0.11 0.01 -10.42
CA GLY A 75 1.11 -0.66 -10.88
C GLY A 75 2.33 -0.29 -10.04
N ALA A 76 2.50 0.99 -9.71
CA ALA A 76 3.62 1.44 -8.91
C ALA A 76 3.56 0.92 -7.47
N ILE A 77 2.38 0.90 -6.85
CA ILE A 77 2.19 0.37 -5.49
C ILE A 77 2.49 -1.13 -5.45
N LEU A 78 1.98 -1.89 -6.42
CA LEU A 78 2.28 -3.32 -6.53
C LEU A 78 3.78 -3.57 -6.74
N ALA A 79 4.42 -2.79 -7.60
CA ALA A 79 5.86 -2.88 -7.81
C ALA A 79 6.66 -2.58 -6.54
N LEU A 80 6.23 -1.59 -5.74
CA LEU A 80 6.87 -1.28 -4.45
C LEU A 80 6.74 -2.45 -3.47
N ILE A 81 5.56 -3.06 -3.36
CA ILE A 81 5.31 -4.22 -2.48
C ILE A 81 6.16 -5.42 -2.94
N ASN A 82 6.14 -5.72 -4.23
CA ASN A 82 6.89 -6.84 -4.83
C ASN A 82 8.41 -6.65 -4.76
N ASN A 83 8.88 -5.40 -4.62
CA ASN A 83 10.28 -5.07 -4.37
C ASN A 83 10.62 -5.01 -2.87
N TYR A 84 9.83 -5.64 -1.99
CA TYR A 84 10.04 -5.66 -0.54
C TYR A 84 10.13 -4.25 0.06
N PHE A 85 9.38 -3.29 -0.49
CA PHE A 85 9.50 -1.87 -0.18
C PHE A 85 10.91 -1.29 -0.37
N GLY A 86 11.82 -1.97 -1.06
CA GLY A 86 13.25 -1.64 -1.18
C GLY A 86 14.10 -2.02 0.03
N GLU A 87 13.71 -3.06 0.77
CA GLU A 87 14.40 -3.56 1.97
C GLU A 87 15.22 -4.84 1.71
N GLY A 88 15.02 -5.48 0.56
CA GLY A 88 15.76 -6.66 0.13
C GLY A 88 15.27 -7.99 0.71
N GLU A 89 14.42 -7.99 1.75
CA GLU A 89 13.79 -9.16 2.37
C GLU A 89 12.44 -8.88 3.04
#